data_AF-A0A225UGE8-F1
#
_entry.id   AF-A0A225UGE8-F1
#
_cell.length_a   1.000
_cell.length_b   1.000
_cell.length_c   1.000
_cell.angle_alpha   90.00
_cell.angle_beta   90.00
_cell.angle_gamma   90.00
#
_symmetry.space_group_name_H-M   'P 1'
#
loop_
_entity.id
_entity.type
_entity.pdbx_description
1 polymer ?
#
loop_
_entity_poly.entity_id
_entity_poly.type
_entity_poly.pdbx_seq_one_letter_code
_entity_poly.pdbx_strand_id
1 'polypeptide(L)'
;WNDFRAYLDKYQLDTYQIFRQSTFTFVEKRNAEITATNNRRVRGSETDAQRLIPLELKTFWTKLVCTHGWNRKRSGKDFRKFHFDRGTGCKANIKVAVAWDNAKGIFMVRVTDYDVRHNHAVSKAAYQNHVSNRQVQDPTLLAFVDELQAAGANPKLMMQYLRKKTGTLDMLKFDMFILRIFTCYYGRKECSLRYVHNLVSRILEKRN
;
A
#
# COMPACT_ATOMS: atom_id res chain seq x y z
N TRP A 1 0.29 16.05 -3.68
CA TRP A 1 0.25 14.62 -3.32
C TRP A 1 1.07 14.28 -2.09
N ASN A 2 2.30 14.81 -1.93
CA ASN A 2 3.13 14.52 -0.76
C ASN A 2 2.46 14.97 0.55
N ASP A 3 1.92 16.20 0.59
CA ASP A 3 1.21 16.71 1.78
C ASP A 3 0.00 15.85 2.13
N PHE A 4 -0.75 15.39 1.12
CA PHE A 4 -1.86 14.46 1.33
C PHE A 4 -1.39 13.13 1.94
N ARG A 5 -0.28 12.57 1.46
CA ARG A 5 0.28 11.33 2.02
C ARG A 5 0.75 11.51 3.46
N ALA A 6 1.45 12.61 3.76
CA ALA A 6 1.87 12.93 5.12
C ALA A 6 0.67 13.10 6.06
N TYR A 7 -0.38 13.79 5.61
CA TYR A 7 -1.63 13.91 6.36
C TYR A 7 -2.30 12.55 6.56
N LEU A 8 -2.36 11.72 5.51
CA LEU A 8 -2.94 10.38 5.56
C LEU A 8 -2.18 9.49 6.57
N ASP A 9 -0.85 9.51 6.58
CA ASP A 9 -0.04 8.74 7.52
C ASP A 9 -0.34 9.15 8.97
N LYS A 10 -0.44 10.46 9.24
CA LYS A 10 -0.84 10.97 10.55
C LYS A 10 -2.27 10.55 10.92
N TYR A 11 -3.21 10.72 10.00
CA TYR A 11 -4.61 10.32 10.20
C TYR A 11 -4.74 8.82 10.51
N GLN A 12 -4.00 7.97 9.80
CA GLN A 12 -3.98 6.53 10.01
C GLN A 12 -3.38 6.16 11.37
N LEU A 13 -2.33 6.87 11.81
CA LEU A 13 -1.73 6.71 13.13
C LEU A 13 -2.67 7.10 14.26
N ASP A 14 -3.37 8.24 14.11
CA ASP A 14 -4.24 8.80 15.14
C ASP A 14 -5.55 8.00 15.29
N THR A 15 -6.08 7.50 14.17
CA THR A 15 -7.35 6.74 14.12
C THR A 15 -7.19 5.23 14.20
N TYR A 16 -5.95 4.73 14.15
CA TYR A 16 -5.61 3.31 14.06
C TYR A 16 -6.23 2.58 12.85
N GLN A 17 -6.49 3.31 11.77
CA GLN A 17 -7.08 2.78 10.53
C GLN A 17 -6.02 2.57 9.46
N ILE A 18 -6.20 1.55 8.62
CA ILE A 18 -5.26 1.25 7.54
C ILE A 18 -5.95 1.31 6.19
N PHE A 19 -5.66 2.39 5.46
CA PHE A 19 -6.10 2.59 4.10
C PHE A 19 -4.98 2.24 3.12
N ARG A 20 -5.35 1.60 2.01
CA ARG A 20 -4.43 1.22 0.93
C ARG A 20 -5.00 1.61 -0.41
N GLN A 21 -4.13 2.03 -1.31
CA GLN A 21 -4.50 2.36 -2.69
C GLN A 21 -5.06 1.12 -3.38
N SER A 22 -6.30 1.22 -3.85
CA SER A 22 -7.02 0.15 -4.55
C SER A 22 -7.05 0.42 -6.05
N THR A 23 -7.53 1.59 -6.44
CA THR A 23 -7.63 1.99 -7.84
C THR A 23 -7.13 3.41 -8.01
N PHE A 24 -6.59 3.70 -9.19
CA PHE A 24 -6.09 5.03 -9.51
C PHE A 24 -6.23 5.29 -11.01
N THR A 25 -6.07 6.55 -11.40
CA THR A 25 -6.09 6.98 -12.79
C THR A 25 -4.97 7.97 -13.01
N PHE A 26 -4.17 7.74 -14.05
CA PHE A 26 -3.07 8.62 -14.41
C PHE A 26 -3.57 9.92 -15.05
N VAL A 27 -2.81 10.99 -14.87
CA VAL A 27 -3.07 12.29 -15.47
C VAL A 27 -3.05 12.20 -16.99
N GLU A 28 -2.10 11.47 -17.57
CA GLU A 28 -2.00 11.27 -19.02
C GLU A 28 -3.30 10.74 -19.62
N LYS A 29 -3.86 9.68 -19.02
CA LYS A 29 -5.14 9.11 -19.44
C LYS A 29 -6.25 10.14 -19.34
N ARG A 30 -6.29 10.90 -18.24
CA ARG A 30 -7.33 11.92 -18.03
C ARG A 30 -7.22 13.08 -19.02
N ASN A 31 -6.00 13.55 -19.30
CA ASN A 31 -5.75 14.61 -20.27
C ASN A 31 -6.10 14.15 -21.69
N ALA A 32 -5.78 12.91 -22.06
CA ALA A 32 -6.21 12.34 -23.34
C ALA A 32 -7.74 12.32 -23.48
N GLU A 33 -8.48 11.95 -22.42
CA GLU A 33 -9.95 12.02 -22.39
C GLU A 33 -10.48 13.46 -22.55
N ILE A 34 -9.84 14.43 -21.89
CA ILE A 34 -10.19 15.86 -21.99
C ILE A 34 -10.00 16.32 -23.43
N THR A 35 -8.82 16.11 -24.01
CA THR A 35 -8.51 16.50 -25.39
C THR A 35 -9.46 15.84 -26.40
N ALA A 36 -9.75 14.54 -26.25
CA ALA A 36 -10.69 13.85 -27.12
C ALA A 36 -12.13 14.39 -27.02
N THR A 37 -12.56 14.76 -25.81
CA THR A 37 -13.88 15.38 -25.58
C THR A 37 -13.96 16.76 -26.22
N ASN A 38 -12.89 17.54 -26.13
CA ASN A 38 -12.83 18.89 -26.69
C ASN A 38 -12.82 18.87 -28.20
N ASN A 39 -12.03 17.98 -28.81
CA ASN A 39 -12.00 17.81 -30.26
C ASN A 39 -13.39 17.41 -30.82
N ARG A 40 -14.23 16.75 -30.02
CA ARG A 40 -15.63 16.46 -30.39
C ARG A 40 -16.55 17.69 -30.25
N ARG A 41 -16.23 18.63 -29.36
CA ARG A 41 -17.03 19.83 -29.06
C ARG A 41 -16.66 21.04 -29.92
N VAL A 42 -15.41 21.15 -30.36
CA VAL A 42 -14.91 22.28 -31.15
C VAL A 42 -15.24 22.09 -32.63
N ARG A 43 -16.45 22.49 -33.00
CA ARG A 43 -16.79 23.06 -34.32
C ARG A 43 -16.99 24.59 -34.24
N GLY A 44 -16.46 25.25 -33.20
CA GLY A 44 -16.49 26.70 -33.08
C GLY A 44 -16.27 27.20 -31.65
N SER A 45 -15.02 27.43 -31.26
CA SER A 45 -14.56 28.45 -30.29
C SER A 45 -13.10 28.14 -29.93
N GLU A 46 -12.18 29.01 -30.36
CA GLU A 46 -10.73 28.90 -30.16
C GLU A 46 -10.24 29.41 -28.79
N THR A 47 -11.14 29.69 -27.85
CA THR A 47 -10.75 30.34 -26.57
C THR A 47 -10.67 29.40 -25.36
N ASP A 48 -11.07 28.14 -25.47
CA ASP A 48 -10.96 27.16 -24.39
C ASP A 48 -9.71 26.29 -24.59
N ALA A 49 -8.53 26.90 -24.43
CA ALA A 49 -7.30 26.16 -24.14
C ALA A 49 -7.48 25.51 -22.77
N GLN A 50 -8.20 24.39 -22.79
CA GLN A 50 -8.74 23.72 -21.63
C GLN A 50 -7.58 23.39 -20.68
N ARG A 51 -7.71 23.81 -19.43
CA ARG A 51 -6.70 23.61 -18.37
C ARG A 51 -6.38 22.12 -18.24
N LEU A 52 -5.36 21.65 -18.95
CA LEU A 52 -4.84 20.30 -18.82
C LEU A 52 -4.24 20.16 -17.43
N ILE A 53 -4.41 18.99 -16.84
CA ILE A 53 -3.85 18.72 -15.52
C ILE A 53 -2.33 18.55 -15.70
N PRO A 54 -1.49 19.19 -14.87
CA PRO A 54 -0.04 19.09 -14.97
C PRO A 54 0.42 17.62 -14.84
N LEU A 55 1.27 17.16 -15.77
CA LEU A 55 1.75 15.78 -15.84
C LEU A 55 2.63 15.40 -14.65
N GLU A 56 3.24 16.39 -13.98
CA GLU A 56 4.07 16.26 -12.79
C GLU A 56 3.31 15.61 -11.63
N LEU A 57 1.97 15.76 -11.60
CA LEU A 57 1.14 15.16 -10.57
C LEU A 57 1.01 13.65 -10.70
N LYS A 58 1.34 13.06 -11.86
CA LYS A 58 1.28 11.63 -12.23
C LYS A 58 -0.11 10.99 -12.11
N THR A 59 -0.70 11.03 -10.93
CA THR A 59 -2.02 10.49 -10.62
C THR A 59 -3.05 11.62 -10.56
N PHE A 60 -4.14 11.47 -11.30
CA PHE A 60 -5.29 12.36 -11.26
C PHE A 60 -6.24 11.99 -10.13
N TRP A 61 -6.57 10.71 -10.01
CA TRP A 61 -7.55 10.21 -9.04
C TRP A 61 -7.03 8.94 -8.38
N THR A 62 -7.27 8.80 -7.08
CA THR A 62 -6.97 7.58 -6.32
C THR A 62 -8.10 7.25 -5.37
N LYS A 63 -8.39 5.95 -5.23
CA LYS A 63 -9.28 5.41 -4.22
C LYS A 63 -8.46 4.58 -3.25
N LEU A 64 -8.51 5.00 -2.00
CA LEU A 64 -7.97 4.26 -0.87
C LEU A 64 -9.10 3.46 -0.23
N VAL A 65 -8.85 2.21 0.10
CA VAL A 65 -9.82 1.32 0.78
C VAL A 65 -9.20 0.72 2.03
N CYS A 66 -10.02 0.37 3.01
CA CYS A 66 -9.56 -0.40 4.15
C CYS A 66 -8.92 -1.72 3.70
N THR A 67 -7.87 -2.17 4.39
CA THR A 67 -7.21 -3.47 4.13
C THR A 67 -8.18 -4.65 4.20
N HIS A 68 -9.19 -4.58 5.06
CA HIS A 68 -10.26 -5.58 5.16
C HIS A 68 -11.37 -5.41 4.11
N GLY A 69 -11.35 -4.32 3.32
CA GLY A 69 -12.25 -4.10 2.18
C GLY A 69 -11.84 -4.83 0.90
N TRP A 70 -10.68 -5.47 0.90
CA TRP A 70 -10.19 -6.21 -0.26
C TRP A 70 -10.90 -7.56 -0.37
N ASN A 71 -11.76 -7.69 -1.38
CA ASN A 71 -12.34 -8.97 -1.75
C ASN A 71 -11.30 -9.78 -2.52
N ARG A 72 -10.54 -10.65 -1.83
CA ARG A 72 -9.73 -11.66 -2.52
C ARG A 72 -10.66 -12.68 -3.15
N LYS A 73 -10.66 -12.77 -4.49
CA LYS A 73 -11.28 -13.93 -5.17
C LYS A 73 -10.58 -15.19 -4.65
N ARG A 74 -11.36 -16.18 -4.22
CA ARG A 74 -10.83 -17.51 -3.90
C ARG A 74 -10.22 -18.08 -5.18
N SER A 75 -8.90 -18.23 -5.23
CA SER A 75 -8.22 -18.94 -6.30
C SER A 75 -7.90 -20.35 -5.79
N GLY A 76 -8.82 -21.29 -6.05
CA GLY A 76 -8.66 -22.70 -5.68
C GLY A 76 -9.97 -23.38 -5.28
N LYS A 77 -10.15 -24.63 -5.73
CA LYS A 77 -11.21 -25.55 -5.28
C LYS A 77 -10.97 -26.11 -3.87
N ASP A 78 -9.73 -26.00 -3.37
CA ASP A 78 -9.28 -26.70 -2.17
C ASP A 78 -9.39 -25.84 -0.90
N PHE A 79 -10.02 -26.40 0.14
CA PHE A 79 -10.47 -25.71 1.36
C PHE A 79 -9.38 -25.58 2.42
N ARG A 80 -8.16 -25.14 2.04
CA ARG A 80 -7.16 -24.84 3.07
C ARG A 80 -7.66 -23.70 3.96
N LYS A 81 -7.80 -23.98 5.26
CA LYS A 81 -8.14 -22.96 6.27
C LYS A 81 -7.05 -21.90 6.27
N PHE A 82 -7.30 -20.77 5.61
CA PHE A 82 -6.41 -19.62 5.68
C PHE A 82 -6.55 -18.99 7.07
N HIS A 83 -5.43 -18.89 7.79
CA HIS A 83 -5.32 -18.23 9.10
C HIS A 83 -5.23 -16.69 9.02
N PHE A 84 -5.24 -16.13 7.81
CA PHE A 84 -5.23 -14.68 7.62
C PHE A 84 -6.66 -14.15 7.66
N ASP A 85 -6.83 -12.98 8.29
CA ASP A 85 -8.08 -12.24 8.31
C ASP A 85 -8.63 -12.16 6.89
N ARG A 86 -9.79 -12.80 6.69
CA ARG A 86 -10.54 -12.65 5.45
C ARG A 86 -10.85 -11.17 5.29
N GLY A 87 -10.84 -10.67 4.05
CA GLY A 87 -11.49 -9.40 3.78
C GLY A 87 -12.91 -9.48 4.33
N THR A 88 -13.26 -8.59 5.25
CA THR A 88 -14.60 -8.51 5.85
C THR A 88 -15.60 -7.85 4.90
N GLY A 89 -15.17 -7.48 3.69
CA GLY A 89 -15.94 -6.68 2.76
C GLY A 89 -16.15 -5.25 3.29
N CYS A 90 -15.21 -4.75 4.10
CA CYS A 90 -15.28 -3.41 4.66
C CYS A 90 -15.47 -2.36 3.56
N LYS A 91 -16.46 -1.48 3.73
CA LYS A 91 -16.80 -0.43 2.76
C LYS A 91 -16.05 0.88 3.00
N ALA A 92 -15.25 0.96 4.08
CA ALA A 92 -14.49 2.15 4.38
C ALA A 92 -13.52 2.50 3.23
N ASN A 93 -13.65 3.71 2.71
CA ASN A 93 -12.87 4.19 1.58
C ASN A 93 -12.70 5.72 1.61
N ILE A 94 -11.63 6.20 0.99
CA ILE A 94 -11.33 7.62 0.82
C ILE A 94 -11.00 7.81 -0.66
N LYS A 95 -11.75 8.67 -1.34
CA LYS A 95 -11.52 9.04 -2.75
C LYS A 95 -10.90 10.42 -2.81
N VAL A 96 -9.83 10.54 -3.59
CA VAL A 96 -9.03 11.76 -3.68
C VAL A 96 -8.74 12.03 -5.13
N ALA A 97 -8.94 13.28 -5.55
CA ALA A 97 -8.74 13.72 -6.92
C ALA A 97 -7.95 15.03 -6.97
N VAL A 98 -7.27 15.25 -8.08
CA VAL A 98 -6.76 16.56 -8.46
C VAL A 98 -7.94 17.39 -8.96
N ALA A 99 -8.18 18.54 -8.34
CA ALA A 99 -9.22 19.48 -8.71
C ALA A 99 -8.64 20.87 -8.91
N TRP A 100 -9.23 21.64 -9.82
CA TRP A 100 -8.88 23.04 -10.01
C TRP A 100 -9.41 23.90 -8.86
N ASP A 101 -8.57 24.75 -8.30
CA ASP A 101 -8.97 25.74 -7.31
C ASP A 101 -9.17 27.10 -7.98
N ASN A 102 -10.40 27.59 -8.06
CA ASN A 102 -10.71 28.89 -8.64
C ASN A 102 -10.11 30.06 -7.85
N ALA A 103 -9.97 29.94 -6.52
CA ALA A 103 -9.47 31.02 -5.69
C ALA A 103 -7.96 31.20 -5.81
N LYS A 104 -7.22 30.10 -5.97
CA LYS A 104 -5.76 30.10 -6.04
C LYS A 104 -5.23 29.95 -7.47
N GLY A 105 -6.10 29.66 -8.44
CA GLY A 105 -5.73 29.48 -9.84
C GLY A 105 -4.76 28.32 -10.08
N ILE A 106 -4.77 27.29 -9.21
CA ILE A 106 -3.86 26.15 -9.29
C ILE A 106 -4.59 24.83 -9.07
N PHE A 107 -4.01 23.74 -9.58
CA PHE A 107 -4.48 22.38 -9.31
C PHE A 107 -4.07 21.93 -7.91
N MET A 108 -5.04 21.38 -7.17
CA MET A 108 -4.85 20.88 -5.81
C MET A 108 -5.37 19.48 -5.65
N VAL A 109 -4.77 18.72 -4.74
CA VAL A 109 -5.27 17.39 -4.34
C VAL A 109 -6.34 17.58 -3.28
N ARG A 110 -7.57 17.13 -3.56
CA ARG A 110 -8.72 17.24 -2.64
C ARG A 110 -9.37 15.89 -2.40
N VAL A 111 -9.83 15.66 -1.18
CA VAL A 111 -10.70 14.51 -0.88
C VAL A 111 -12.08 14.81 -1.47
N THR A 112 -12.54 13.96 -2.38
CA THR A 112 -13.83 14.16 -3.09
C THR A 112 -14.99 13.48 -2.39
N ASP A 113 -14.72 12.35 -1.74
CA ASP A 113 -15.74 11.50 -1.09
C ASP A 113 -15.03 10.55 -0.11
N TYR A 114 -15.69 10.22 1.00
CA TYR A 114 -15.15 9.31 2.00
C TYR A 114 -16.26 8.60 2.78
N ASP A 115 -16.02 7.34 3.13
CA ASP A 115 -16.76 6.60 4.16
C ASP A 115 -15.73 6.00 5.11
N VAL A 116 -15.77 6.40 6.38
CA VAL A 116 -14.82 5.96 7.41
C VAL A 116 -15.43 4.93 8.36
N ARG A 117 -16.65 4.44 8.09
CA ARG A 117 -17.30 3.44 8.91
C ARG A 117 -16.78 2.05 8.57
N HIS A 118 -16.28 1.36 9.59
CA HIS A 118 -15.77 0.00 9.47
C HIS A 118 -16.82 -1.01 9.94
N ASN A 119 -16.85 -2.17 9.31
CA ASN A 119 -17.66 -3.31 9.74
C ASN A 119 -16.84 -4.32 10.57
N HIS A 120 -15.66 -3.92 11.01
CA HIS A 120 -14.75 -4.70 11.84
C HIS A 120 -14.16 -3.80 12.92
N ALA A 121 -13.58 -4.41 13.96
CA ALA A 121 -12.91 -3.67 15.01
C ALA A 121 -11.68 -2.92 14.44
N VAL A 122 -11.59 -1.64 14.78
CA VAL A 122 -10.40 -0.81 14.57
C VAL A 122 -9.78 -0.61 15.95
N SER A 123 -8.56 -1.09 16.14
CA SER A 123 -7.87 -1.01 17.43
C SER A 123 -6.40 -0.69 17.26
N LYS A 124 -5.83 -0.01 18.25
CA LYS A 124 -4.39 0.27 18.30
C LYS A 124 -3.54 -0.99 18.16
N ALA A 125 -3.95 -2.06 18.84
CA ALA A 125 -3.27 -3.35 18.76
C ALA A 125 -3.31 -3.92 17.33
N ALA A 126 -4.45 -3.88 16.64
CA ALA A 126 -4.56 -4.34 15.25
C ALA A 126 -3.73 -3.46 14.30
N TYR A 127 -3.74 -2.15 14.51
CA TYR A 127 -2.94 -1.21 13.72
C TYR A 127 -1.44 -1.43 13.88
N GLN A 128 -0.94 -1.53 15.11
CA GLN A 128 0.47 -1.77 15.40
C GLN A 128 0.92 -3.15 14.89
N ASN A 129 0.04 -4.15 14.95
CA ASN A 129 0.30 -5.50 14.44
C ASN A 129 0.16 -5.66 12.93
N HIS A 130 -0.28 -4.64 12.22
CA HIS A 130 -0.39 -4.74 10.77
C HIS A 130 1.01 -4.87 10.13
N VAL A 131 1.13 -5.69 9.09
CA VAL A 131 2.40 -6.04 8.43
C VAL A 131 3.17 -4.80 7.99
N SER A 132 2.49 -3.75 7.51
CA SER A 132 3.16 -2.50 7.11
C SER A 132 3.76 -1.71 8.26
N ASN A 133 3.17 -1.81 9.45
CA ASN A 133 3.53 -0.99 10.60
C ASN A 133 4.56 -1.71 11.49
N ARG A 134 4.68 -3.03 11.37
CA ARG A 134 5.72 -3.84 12.01
C ARG A 134 7.08 -3.80 11.30
N GLN A 135 7.21 -3.08 10.19
CA GLN A 135 8.45 -3.03 9.42
C GLN A 135 9.54 -2.24 10.16
N VAL A 136 10.73 -2.81 10.25
CA VAL A 136 11.93 -2.10 10.70
C VAL A 136 12.39 -1.19 9.56
N GLN A 137 12.36 0.12 9.77
CA GLN A 137 12.77 1.12 8.77
C GLN A 137 14.19 1.64 8.98
N ASP A 138 14.86 1.23 10.07
CA ASP A 138 16.22 1.68 10.39
C ASP A 138 17.23 1.11 9.38
N PRO A 139 17.82 1.95 8.51
CA PRO A 139 18.72 1.50 7.46
C PRO A 139 20.00 0.85 8.02
N THR A 140 20.46 1.27 9.18
CA THR A 140 21.66 0.72 9.83
C THR A 140 21.40 -0.70 10.33
N LEU A 141 20.25 -0.93 10.96
CA LEU A 141 19.85 -2.27 11.37
C LEU A 141 19.61 -3.20 10.17
N LEU A 142 19.06 -2.67 9.08
CA LEU A 142 18.85 -3.45 7.85
C LEU A 142 20.16 -3.86 7.20
N ALA A 143 21.14 -2.95 7.09
CA ALA A 143 22.47 -3.26 6.56
C ALA A 143 23.17 -4.35 7.38
N PHE A 144 23.11 -4.26 8.71
CA PHE A 144 23.68 -5.27 9.59
C PHE A 144 23.02 -6.66 9.43
N VAL A 145 21.70 -6.70 9.25
CA VAL A 145 20.98 -7.94 8.97
C VAL A 145 21.37 -8.53 7.62
N ASP A 146 21.57 -7.70 6.60
CA ASP A 146 22.04 -8.15 5.29
C ASP A 146 23.44 -8.79 5.39
N GLU A 147 24.35 -8.19 6.16
CA GLU A 147 25.69 -8.74 6.43
C GLU A 147 25.64 -10.09 7.15
N LEU A 148 24.84 -10.19 8.22
CA LEU A 148 24.65 -11.44 8.96
C LEU A 148 24.09 -12.55 8.06
N GLN A 149 23.19 -12.18 7.16
CA GLN A 149 22.61 -13.13 6.23
C GLN A 149 23.63 -13.59 5.18
N ALA A 150 24.48 -12.69 4.68
CA ALA A 150 25.57 -13.03 3.76
C ALA A 150 26.62 -13.95 4.43
N ALA A 151 26.81 -13.81 5.74
CA ALA A 151 27.65 -14.68 6.56
C ALA A 151 26.99 -16.03 6.91
N GLY A 152 25.76 -16.30 6.45
CA GLY A 152 25.04 -17.54 6.73
C GLY A 152 24.52 -17.67 8.17
N ALA A 153 24.34 -16.55 8.88
CA ALA A 153 23.86 -16.57 10.26
C ALA A 153 22.45 -17.16 10.38
N ASN A 154 22.15 -17.77 11.53
CA ASN A 154 20.86 -18.40 11.76
C ASN A 154 19.72 -17.35 11.77
N PRO A 155 18.71 -17.47 10.88
CA PRO A 155 17.57 -16.56 10.80
C PRO A 155 16.84 -16.34 12.14
N LYS A 156 16.76 -17.37 12.99
CA LYS A 156 16.11 -17.27 14.29
C LYS A 156 16.84 -16.31 15.23
N LEU A 157 18.17 -16.31 15.20
CA LEU A 157 19.00 -15.41 16.01
C LEU A 157 18.94 -13.98 15.47
N MET A 158 18.94 -13.80 14.15
CA MET A 158 18.74 -12.48 13.52
C MET A 158 17.41 -11.85 13.95
N MET A 159 16.32 -12.63 13.96
CA MET A 159 15.03 -12.15 14.43
C MET A 159 15.00 -11.82 15.93
N GLN A 160 15.69 -12.60 16.77
CA GLN A 160 15.84 -12.29 18.21
C GLN A 160 16.63 -10.99 18.43
N TYR A 161 17.68 -10.78 17.65
CA TYR A 161 18.48 -9.56 17.68
C TYR A 161 17.62 -8.34 17.31
N LEU A 162 16.86 -8.42 16.21
CA LEU A 162 15.96 -7.35 15.79
C LEU A 162 14.96 -7.00 16.91
N ARG A 163 14.32 -7.99 17.54
CA ARG A 163 13.40 -7.76 18.66
C ARG A 163 14.05 -7.02 19.82
N LYS A 164 15.28 -7.42 20.18
CA LYS A 164 16.01 -6.78 21.29
C LYS A 164 16.35 -5.33 20.98
N LYS A 165 16.60 -4.99 19.71
CA LYS A 165 16.94 -3.65 19.27
C LYS A 165 15.72 -2.75 19.05
N THR A 166 14.60 -3.30 18.56
CA THR A 166 13.39 -2.52 18.22
C THR A 166 12.32 -2.53 19.31
N GLY A 167 12.42 -3.39 20.33
CA GLY A 167 11.42 -3.51 21.40
C GLY A 167 10.05 -4.04 20.94
N THR A 168 9.93 -4.50 19.69
CA THR A 168 8.68 -4.98 19.10
C THR A 168 8.44 -6.45 19.46
N LEU A 169 7.60 -6.67 20.47
CA LEU A 169 7.29 -8.00 21.05
C LEU A 169 6.47 -8.92 20.12
N ASP A 170 5.75 -8.39 19.12
CA ASP A 170 4.70 -9.14 18.39
C ASP A 170 5.11 -9.76 17.03
N MET A 171 6.40 -10.02 16.81
CA MET A 171 6.91 -10.68 15.58
C MET A 171 6.87 -12.23 15.63
N LEU A 172 6.11 -12.84 16.55
CA LEU A 172 6.41 -14.20 17.01
C LEU A 172 5.58 -15.36 16.45
N LYS A 173 4.33 -15.17 16.01
CA LYS A 173 3.48 -16.34 15.71
C LYS A 173 3.42 -16.75 14.23
N PHE A 174 3.72 -15.86 13.29
CA PHE A 174 3.47 -16.12 11.86
C PHE A 174 4.75 -16.38 11.02
N ASP A 175 5.84 -15.64 11.23
CA ASP A 175 7.01 -15.74 10.32
C ASP A 175 7.85 -17.01 10.51
N MET A 176 7.87 -17.58 11.72
CA MET A 176 8.52 -18.88 11.97
C MET A 176 7.86 -20.03 11.18
N PHE A 177 6.55 -19.93 10.91
CA PHE A 177 5.82 -20.92 10.12
C PHE A 177 6.07 -20.75 8.62
N ILE A 178 6.15 -19.51 8.15
CA ILE A 178 6.53 -19.16 6.78
C ILE A 178 7.97 -19.64 6.48
N LEU A 179 8.92 -19.42 7.38
CA LEU A 179 10.31 -19.86 7.23
C LEU A 179 10.40 -21.40 7.13
N ARG A 180 9.60 -22.12 7.93
CA ARG A 180 9.55 -23.59 7.95
C ARG A 180 8.90 -24.20 6.71
N ILE A 181 7.88 -23.53 6.15
CA ILE A 181 7.28 -23.90 4.85
C ILE A 181 8.27 -23.67 3.70
N PHE A 182 8.99 -22.55 3.69
CA PHE A 182 9.96 -22.24 2.63
C PHE A 182 11.13 -23.24 2.61
N THR A 183 11.64 -23.66 3.77
CA THR A 183 12.67 -24.71 3.85
C THR A 183 12.19 -26.09 3.40
N CYS A 184 10.88 -26.39 3.51
CA CYS A 184 10.31 -27.66 3.07
C CYS A 184 9.91 -27.66 1.58
N TYR A 185 9.51 -26.53 1.00
CA TYR A 185 8.99 -26.46 -0.38
C TYR A 185 10.02 -26.08 -1.44
N TYR A 186 11.06 -25.31 -1.08
CA TYR A 186 12.13 -24.91 -2.00
C TYR A 186 13.46 -25.40 -1.44
N GLY A 187 13.79 -26.66 -1.75
CA GLY A 187 15.06 -27.26 -1.35
C GLY A 187 16.25 -26.33 -1.62
N ARG A 188 17.05 -26.08 -0.57
CA ARG A 188 18.39 -25.46 -0.59
C ARG A 188 18.62 -24.38 -1.67
N LYS A 189 17.78 -23.35 -1.74
CA LYS A 189 18.19 -22.07 -2.31
C LYS A 189 17.95 -20.99 -1.27
N GLU A 190 19.03 -20.33 -0.87
CA GLU A 190 19.08 -19.24 0.10
C GLU A 190 18.03 -18.17 -0.24
N CYS A 191 16.86 -18.30 0.35
CA CYS A 191 15.84 -17.28 0.30
C CYS A 191 16.15 -16.34 1.47
N SER A 192 16.74 -15.20 1.15
CA SER A 192 16.96 -14.12 2.11
C SER A 192 15.69 -13.85 2.90
N LEU A 193 15.81 -13.52 4.19
CA LEU A 193 14.67 -13.05 5.00
C LEU A 193 14.02 -11.81 4.34
N ARG A 194 14.85 -11.08 3.58
CA ARG A 194 14.48 -10.02 2.64
C ARG A 194 13.66 -10.52 1.44
N TYR A 195 13.89 -11.73 0.93
CA TYR A 195 13.22 -12.34 -0.24
C TYR A 195 11.75 -12.61 0.03
N VAL A 196 11.36 -13.15 1.19
CA VAL A 196 9.95 -13.52 1.42
C VAL A 196 9.05 -12.27 1.58
N HIS A 197 9.61 -11.17 2.09
CA HIS A 197 8.89 -9.90 2.27
C HIS A 197 8.99 -8.97 1.05
N ASN A 198 10.12 -8.99 0.31
CA ASN A 198 10.30 -8.20 -0.92
C ASN A 198 9.82 -8.90 -2.19
N LEU A 199 9.70 -10.24 -2.24
CA LEU A 199 9.17 -10.94 -3.41
C LEU A 199 7.66 -10.68 -3.57
N VAL A 200 6.91 -10.58 -2.47
CA VAL A 200 5.48 -10.19 -2.51
C VAL A 200 5.33 -8.72 -2.92
N SER A 201 6.27 -7.86 -2.55
CA SER A 201 6.27 -6.43 -2.93
C SER A 201 6.74 -6.20 -4.37
N ARG A 202 7.76 -6.94 -4.85
CA ARG A 202 8.29 -6.86 -6.23
C ARG A 202 7.48 -7.60 -7.28
N ILE A 203 6.72 -8.65 -6.91
CA ILE A 203 5.75 -9.29 -7.82
C ILE A 203 4.58 -8.33 -8.15
N LEU A 204 4.31 -7.34 -7.29
CA LEU A 204 3.33 -6.28 -7.54
C LEU A 204 3.91 -5.11 -8.36
N GLU A 205 5.22 -4.88 -8.33
CA GLU A 205 5.90 -3.86 -9.15
C GLU A 205 6.22 -4.33 -10.58
N LYS A 206 6.37 -5.64 -10.83
CA LYS A 206 6.68 -6.21 -12.16
C LYS A 206 5.48 -6.64 -13.00
N ARG A 207 4.25 -6.25 -12.61
CA ARG A 207 3.03 -6.45 -13.41
C ARG A 207 2.51 -5.16 -14.07
N ASN A 208 3.34 -4.10 -14.07
CA ASN A 208 3.28 -3.03 -15.06
C ASN A 208 4.52 -3.14 -15.94
#